data_AF-A0A2M7J8U3-F1
#
_entry.id   AF-A0A2M7J8U3-F1
#
_cell.length_a   1.000
_cell.length_b   1.000
_cell.length_c   1.000
_cell.angle_alpha   90.00
_cell.angle_beta   90.00
_cell.angle_gamma   90.00
#
_symmetry.space_group_name_H-M   'P 1'
#
loop_
_entity.id
_entity.type
_entity.pdbx_description
1 polymer ?
#
loop_
_entity_poly.entity_id
_entity_poly.type
_entity_poly.pdbx_seq_one_letter_code
_entity_poly.pdbx_strand_id
1 'polypeptide(L)' 'MDKEGLVLPSNLTLEEVEKQYIAKTLQENNGNKSRSARILGIDRTTLHLKLKRYGVKKEA' A
#
# COMPACT_ATOMS: atom_id res chain seq x y z
N MET A 1 -4.53 -21.01 -14.04
CA MET A 1 -4.42 -19.58 -13.71
C MET A 1 -3.06 -19.41 -13.06
N ASP A 2 -2.10 -19.17 -13.93
CA ASP A 2 -0.68 -19.04 -13.65
C ASP A 2 -0.51 -17.98 -12.56
N LYS A 3 -0.10 -18.42 -11.37
CA LYS A 3 0.41 -17.50 -10.36
C LYS A 3 1.78 -17.07 -10.87
N GLU A 4 1.81 -16.05 -11.73
CA GLU A 4 3.03 -15.31 -11.99
C GLU A 4 3.62 -14.93 -10.63
N GLY A 5 4.86 -15.36 -10.40
CA GLY A 5 5.55 -15.12 -9.14
C GLY A 5 5.58 -13.62 -8.84
N LEU A 6 5.50 -13.26 -7.56
CA LEU A 6 5.60 -11.87 -7.13
C LEU A 6 6.97 -11.33 -7.56
N VAL A 7 7.02 -10.52 -8.63
CA VAL A 7 8.25 -9.83 -9.06
C VAL A 7 8.47 -8.66 -8.11
N LEU A 8 9.40 -8.85 -7.17
CA LEU A 8 9.84 -7.77 -6.29
C LEU A 8 10.89 -6.93 -7.03
N PRO A 9 10.75 -5.60 -7.08
CA PRO A 9 11.75 -4.74 -7.70
C PRO A 9 13.04 -4.77 -6.89
N SER A 10 14.13 -5.23 -7.49
CA SER A 10 15.45 -5.37 -6.84
C SER A 10 16.18 -4.04 -6.62
N ASN A 11 15.67 -2.95 -7.18
CA ASN A 11 16.21 -1.60 -7.08
C ASN A 11 15.44 -0.70 -6.10
N LEU A 12 14.44 -1.24 -5.39
CA LEU A 12 13.66 -0.50 -4.40
C LEU A 12 13.95 -1.00 -2.99
N THR A 13 13.90 -0.08 -2.03
CA THR A 13 13.93 -0.43 -0.61
C THR A 13 12.60 -1.08 -0.20
N LEU A 14 12.60 -1.84 0.90
CA LEU A 14 11.36 -2.37 1.47
C LEU A 14 10.33 -1.27 1.77
N GLU A 15 10.80 -0.09 2.17
CA GLU A 15 9.94 1.06 2.42
C GLU A 15 9.25 1.55 1.14
N GLU A 16 9.97 1.62 0.02
CA GLU A 16 9.40 2.09 -1.25
C GLU A 16 8.44 1.04 -1.84
N VAL A 17 8.76 -0.25 -1.73
CA VAL A 17 7.85 -1.34 -2.10
C VAL A 17 6.56 -1.28 -1.29
N GLU A 18 6.69 -1.11 0.03
CA GLU A 18 5.54 -0.99 0.93
C GLU A 18 4.67 0.24 0.59
N LYS A 19 5.31 1.39 0.34
CA LYS A 19 4.62 2.63 -0.05
C LYS A 19 3.84 2.45 -1.34
N GLN A 20 4.45 1.88 -2.38
CA GLN A 20 3.77 1.63 -3.65
C GLN A 20 2.61 0.64 -3.49
N TYR A 21 2.81 -0.42 -2.71
CA TYR A 21 1.77 -1.42 -2.46
C TYR A 21 0.57 -0.83 -1.71
N ILE A 22 0.83 0.01 -0.70
CA ILE A 22 -0.22 0.75 0.03
C ILE A 22 -0.97 1.70 -0.89
N ALA A 23 -0.27 2.47 -1.73
CA ALA A 23 -0.87 3.41 -2.66
C ALA A 23 -1.76 2.69 -3.70
N LYS A 24 -1.25 1.62 -4.31
CA LYS A 24 -2.00 0.78 -5.25
C LYS A 24 -3.26 0.20 -4.60
N THR A 25 -3.12 -0.38 -3.42
CA THR A 25 -4.26 -0.96 -2.69
C THR A 25 -5.31 0.10 -2.38
N LEU A 26 -4.90 1.30 -1.98
CA LEU A 26 -5.84 2.40 -1.74
C LEU A 26 -6.56 2.83 -3.01
N GLN A 27 -5.86 2.94 -4.14
CA GLN A 27 -6.45 3.30 -5.43
C GLN A 27 -7.48 2.25 -5.87
N GLU A 28 -7.13 0.96 -5.81
CA GLU A 28 -8.02 -0.16 -6.15
C GLU A 28 -9.26 -0.24 -5.26
N ASN A 29 -9.17 0.29 -4.03
CA ASN A 29 -10.29 0.37 -3.09
C ASN A 29 -10.94 1.76 -3.03
N ASN A 30 -10.74 2.61 -4.03
CA ASN A 30 -11.32 3.97 -4.11
C ASN A 30 -11.08 4.82 -2.84
N GLY A 31 -9.90 4.67 -2.22
CA GLY A 31 -9.51 5.37 -1.00
C GLY A 31 -10.15 4.83 0.29
N ASN A 32 -10.83 3.68 0.24
CA ASN A 32 -11.39 3.03 1.43
C ASN A 32 -10.28 2.46 2.31
N LYS A 33 -9.88 3.23 3.32
CA LYS A 33 -8.77 2.90 4.22
C LYS A 33 -9.02 1.63 5.04
N SER A 34 -10.26 1.38 5.47
CA SER A 34 -10.60 0.18 6.25
C SER A 34 -10.48 -1.10 5.40
N ARG A 35 -10.99 -1.07 4.17
CA ARG A 35 -10.86 -2.20 3.24
C ARG A 35 -9.40 -2.42 2.82
N SER A 36 -8.67 -1.33 2.57
CA SER A 36 -7.26 -1.38 2.22
C SER A 36 -6.41 -1.98 3.35
N ALA A 37 -6.62 -1.57 4.60
CA ALA A 37 -5.92 -2.12 5.76
C ALA A 37 -6.14 -3.64 5.89
N ARG A 38 -7.39 -4.11 5.67
CA ARG A 38 -7.72 -5.53 5.69
C ARG A 38 -7.00 -6.32 4.60
N ILE A 39 -6.89 -5.78 3.38
CA ILE A 39 -6.17 -6.41 2.26
C ILE A 39 -4.66 -6.43 2.52
N LEU A 40 -4.12 -5.35 3.06
CA LEU A 40 -2.72 -5.24 3.45
C LEU A 40 -2.35 -6.09 4.68
N GLY A 41 -3.34 -6.65 5.39
CA GLY A 41 -3.11 -7.47 6.58
C GLY A 41 -2.60 -6.66 7.79
N ILE A 42 -2.91 -5.37 7.85
CA ILE A 42 -2.47 -4.47 8.93
C ILE A 42 -3.67 -3.81 9.62
N ASP A 43 -3.46 -3.31 10.84
CA ASP A 43 -4.46 -2.49 11.51
C ASP A 43 -4.66 -1.15 10.77
N ARG A 44 -5.88 -0.61 10.87
CA ARG A 44 -6.22 0.70 10.29
C ARG A 44 -5.32 1.82 10.85
N THR A 45 -4.94 1.75 12.11
CA THR A 45 -4.04 2.71 12.77
C THR A 45 -2.64 2.65 12.17
N THR A 46 -2.13 1.44 11.92
CA THR A 46 -0.85 1.23 11.23
C THR A 46 -0.88 1.79 9.81
N LEU A 47 -1.96 1.56 9.06
CA LEU A 47 -2.14 2.17 7.74
C LEU A 47 -2.13 3.70 7.83
N HIS A 48 -2.82 4.28 8.81
CA HIS A 48 -2.85 5.73 8.99
C HIS A 48 -1.47 6.32 9.29
N LEU A 49 -0.69 5.67 10.17
CA LEU A 49 0.68 6.06 10.49
C LEU A 49 1.60 5.97 9.27
N LYS A 50 1.49 4.89 8.49
CA LYS A 50 2.26 4.70 7.24
C LYS A 50 1.92 5.76 6.21
N LEU A 51 0.64 6.07 6.01
CA LEU A 51 0.22 7.16 5.10
C LEU A 51 0.77 8.53 5.51
N LYS A 52 0.78 8.80 6.83
CA LYS A 52 1.38 10.02 7.38
C LYS A 52 2.90 10.05 7.17
N ARG A 53 3.58 8.92 7.39
CA ARG A 53 5.04 8.78 7.20
C ARG A 53 5.44 8.99 5.74
N TYR A 54 4.72 8.41 4.79
CA TYR A 54 5.08 8.45 3.37
C TYR A 54 4.61 9.71 2.65
N GLY A 55 3.93 10.62 3.35
CA GLY A 55 3.45 11.86 2.75
C GLY A 55 2.49 11.63 1.59
N VAL A 56 1.71 10.55 1.60
CA VAL A 56 0.66 10.28 0.58
C VAL A 56 -0.48 11.26 0.80
N LYS A 57 -0.24 12.53 0.48
CA LYS A 57 -1.27 13.55 0.35
C LYS A 57 -1.92 13.30 -1.00
N LYS A 58 -3.24 13.14 -0.95
CA LYS A 58 -4.11 13.16 -2.12
C LYS A 58 -3.80 14.46 -2.87
N GLU A 59 -3.18 14.40 -4.04
CA GLU A 59 -3.26 15.52 -4.97
C GLU A 59 -4.75 15.67 -5.30
N ALA A 60 -5.22 16.89 -5.09
CA ALA A 60 -6.63 17.28 -5.20
C ALA A 60 -7.07 17.32 -6.66
#